data_AF-D3EJD8-F1
#
_entry.id   AF-D3EJD8-F1
#
_cell.length_a   1.000
_cell.length_b   1.000
_cell.length_c   1.000
_cell.angle_alpha   90.00
_cell.angle_beta   90.00
_cell.angle_gamma   90.00
#
_symmetry.space_group_name_H-M   'P 1'
#
loop_
_entity.id
_entity.type
_entity.pdbx_description
1 polymer ?
#
loop_
_entity_poly.entity_id
_entity_poly.type
_entity_poly.pdbx_seq_one_letter_code
_entity_poly.pdbx_strand_id
1 'polypeptide(L)'
;MNRLSPVIRNAWTNFGELNDRALDLIAGMHPDEDVNELVLSELAFDKDGTFRLGYDAGDTPAGQLYIYVLFNDKLEMNGDLVYETY
;
A
#
# COMPACT_ATOMS: atom_id res chain seq x y z
N MET A 1 -14.89 -19.03 1.44
CA MET A 1 -13.69 -18.36 2.00
C MET A 1 -12.73 -19.27 2.79
N ASN A 2 -13.00 -20.56 3.04
CA ASN A 2 -12.14 -21.43 3.89
C ASN A 2 -10.78 -21.87 3.28
N ARG A 3 -10.35 -21.30 2.14
CA ARG A 3 -9.12 -21.70 1.43
C ARG A 3 -8.03 -20.63 1.36
N LEU A 4 -8.30 -19.40 1.83
CA LEU A 4 -7.31 -18.33 1.88
C LEU A 4 -6.49 -18.41 3.16
N SER A 5 -5.21 -18.05 3.06
CA SER A 5 -4.34 -17.90 4.22
C SER A 5 -4.94 -16.89 5.21
N PRO A 6 -4.66 -17.01 6.52
CA PRO A 6 -5.18 -16.08 7.51
C PRO A 6 -4.86 -14.63 7.18
N VAL A 7 -3.64 -14.32 6.71
CA VAL A 7 -3.24 -12.96 6.38
C VAL A 7 -4.04 -12.38 5.22
N ILE A 8 -4.24 -13.11 4.12
CA ILE A 8 -5.04 -12.61 2.98
C ILE A 8 -6.48 -12.35 3.41
N ARG A 9 -7.06 -13.24 4.23
CA ARG A 9 -8.42 -13.07 4.74
C ARG A 9 -8.53 -11.85 5.64
N ASN A 10 -7.58 -11.67 6.56
CA ASN A 10 -7.60 -10.57 7.51
C ASN A 10 -7.37 -9.24 6.80
N ALA A 11 -6.41 -9.17 5.87
CA ALA A 11 -6.18 -7.99 5.03
C ALA A 11 -7.44 -7.64 4.22
N TRP A 12 -8.08 -8.63 3.59
CA TRP A 12 -9.34 -8.41 2.85
C TRP A 12 -10.48 -7.91 3.73
N THR A 13 -10.59 -8.42 4.97
CA THR A 13 -11.64 -8.04 5.91
C THR A 13 -11.44 -6.61 6.43
N ASN A 14 -10.19 -6.18 6.62
CA ASN A 14 -9.84 -4.86 7.14
C ASN A 14 -9.36 -3.90 6.04
N PHE A 15 -9.64 -4.21 4.77
CA PHE A 15 -9.01 -3.54 3.64
C PHE A 15 -9.23 -2.03 3.61
N GLY A 16 -10.45 -1.55 3.94
CA GLY A 16 -10.73 -0.12 4.02
C GLY A 16 -9.84 0.59 5.04
N GLU A 17 -9.75 0.07 6.26
CA GLU A 17 -8.89 0.64 7.31
C GLU A 17 -7.42 0.63 6.91
N LEU A 18 -6.95 -0.46 6.29
CA LEU A 18 -5.57 -0.55 5.80
C LEU A 18 -5.27 0.48 4.73
N ASN A 19 -6.21 0.67 3.80
CA ASN A 19 -6.09 1.66 2.73
C ASN A 19 -6.07 3.09 3.30
N ASP A 20 -6.97 3.41 4.23
CA ASP A 20 -7.02 4.72 4.87
C ASP A 20 -5.72 5.01 5.63
N ARG A 21 -5.22 4.04 6.40
CA ARG A 21 -3.94 4.15 7.13
C ARG A 21 -2.74 4.34 6.19
N ALA A 22 -2.74 3.68 5.04
CA ALA A 22 -1.70 3.84 4.04
C ALA A 22 -1.72 5.25 3.42
N LEU A 23 -2.91 5.77 3.06
CA LEU A 23 -3.07 7.12 2.54
C LEU A 23 -2.70 8.19 3.59
N ASP A 24 -3.07 7.99 4.86
CA ASP A 24 -2.68 8.87 5.97
C ASP A 24 -1.16 8.95 6.13
N LEU A 25 -0.45 7.82 6.01
CA LEU A 25 1.02 7.79 6.04
C LEU A 25 1.61 8.59 4.87
N ILE A 26 1.09 8.39 3.66
CA ILE A 26 1.58 9.09 2.47
C ILE A 26 1.33 10.61 2.61
N ALA A 27 0.14 11.02 3.05
CA ALA A 27 -0.20 12.42 3.28
C ALA A 27 0.69 13.07 4.35
N GLY A 28 1.02 12.32 5.41
CA GLY A 28 1.93 12.80 6.45
C GLY A 28 3.37 13.02 5.96
N MET A 29 3.82 12.21 4.99
CA MET A 29 5.15 12.36 4.39
C MET A 29 5.21 13.39 3.25
N HIS A 30 4.09 13.63 2.57
CA HIS A 30 3.95 14.58 1.46
C HIS A 30 2.78 15.55 1.72
N PRO A 31 2.91 16.48 2.68
CA PRO A 31 1.81 17.35 3.09
C PRO A 31 1.36 18.36 2.03
N ASP A 32 2.18 18.57 1.00
CA ASP A 32 1.91 19.50 -0.10
C ASP A 32 1.22 18.81 -1.30
N GLU A 33 1.06 17.49 -1.27
CA GLU A 33 0.47 16.68 -2.36
C GLU A 33 -0.96 16.24 -2.00
N ASP A 34 -1.83 16.13 -3.00
CA ASP A 34 -3.20 15.62 -2.82
C ASP A 34 -3.24 14.09 -2.96
N VAL A 35 -3.26 13.40 -1.82
CA VAL A 35 -3.35 11.92 -1.79
C VAL A 35 -4.65 11.37 -2.38
N ASN A 36 -5.69 12.19 -2.61
CA ASN A 36 -6.91 11.75 -3.27
C ASN A 36 -6.72 11.51 -4.78
N GLU A 37 -5.62 12.00 -5.37
CA GLU A 37 -5.27 11.73 -6.77
C GLU A 37 -4.61 10.36 -6.94
N LEU A 38 -4.14 9.73 -5.84
CA LEU A 38 -3.50 8.43 -5.87
C LEU A 38 -4.51 7.33 -6.22
N VAL A 39 -4.13 6.50 -7.20
CA VAL A 39 -4.94 5.36 -7.63
C VAL A 39 -4.34 4.09 -7.06
N LEU A 40 -5.09 3.37 -6.22
CA LEU A 40 -4.67 2.05 -5.79
C LEU A 40 -4.54 1.13 -7.01
N SER A 41 -3.33 0.66 -7.27
CA SER A 41 -2.97 -0.13 -8.44
C SER A 41 -2.54 -1.56 -8.08
N GLU A 42 -2.06 -1.79 -6.85
CA GLU A 42 -1.54 -3.09 -6.44
C GLU A 42 -1.91 -3.47 -4.99
N LEU A 43 -2.28 -4.73 -4.80
CA LEU A 43 -2.26 -5.43 -3.51
C LEU A 43 -1.48 -6.73 -3.70
N ALA A 44 -0.27 -6.81 -3.14
CA ALA A 44 0.63 -7.94 -3.33
C ALA A 44 1.04 -8.55 -1.98
N PHE A 45 1.04 -9.88 -1.90
CA PHE A 45 1.44 -10.65 -0.72
C PHE A 45 2.73 -11.43 -1.01
N ASP A 46 3.67 -11.41 -0.08
CA ASP A 46 4.85 -12.27 -0.11
C ASP A 46 4.58 -13.58 0.67
N LYS A 47 5.43 -14.57 0.44
CA LYS A 47 5.37 -15.91 1.05
C LYS A 47 5.58 -15.89 2.56
N ASP A 48 6.29 -14.89 3.08
CA ASP A 48 6.51 -14.72 4.52
C ASP A 48 5.29 -14.12 5.25
N GLY A 49 4.23 -13.76 4.51
CA GLY A 49 3.01 -13.17 5.04
C GLY A 49 3.04 -11.64 5.11
N THR A 50 4.13 -10.98 4.74
CA THR A 50 4.12 -9.54 4.50
C THR A 50 3.31 -9.21 3.25
N PHE A 51 2.82 -7.99 3.16
CA PHE A 51 2.09 -7.51 1.99
C PHE A 51 2.26 -6.01 1.80
N ARG A 52 1.89 -5.51 0.62
CA ARG A 52 1.95 -4.09 0.29
C ARG A 52 0.69 -3.61 -0.40
N LEU A 53 0.38 -2.34 -0.19
CA LEU A 53 -0.53 -1.56 -1.01
C LEU A 53 0.30 -0.65 -1.91
N GLY A 54 0.06 -0.71 -3.22
CA GLY A 54 0.73 0.11 -4.23
C GLY A 54 -0.22 1.13 -4.81
N TYR A 55 0.24 2.36 -4.89
CA TYR A 55 -0.48 3.50 -5.42
C TYR A 55 0.26 4.03 -6.64
N ASP A 56 -0.46 4.17 -7.74
CA ASP A 56 0.02 4.90 -8.90
C ASP A 56 0.01 6.41 -8.58
N ALA A 57 1.17 7.04 -8.69
CA ALA A 57 1.41 8.46 -8.43
C ALA A 57 1.65 9.27 -9.71
N GLY A 58 1.44 8.68 -10.89
CA GLY A 58 1.53 9.39 -12.16
C GLY A 58 2.90 9.34 -12.83
N ASP A 59 2.97 9.97 -14.00
CA ASP A 59 4.17 10.06 -14.82
C ASP A 59 5.22 10.99 -14.19
N THR A 60 6.48 10.56 -14.23
CA THR A 60 7.64 11.38 -13.89
C THR A 60 8.66 11.37 -15.03
N PRO A 61 9.67 12.26 -15.04
CA PRO A 61 10.76 12.20 -16.03
C PRO A 61 11.52 10.87 -16.05
N ALA A 62 11.45 10.08 -14.98
CA ALA A 62 12.12 8.78 -14.84
C ALA A 62 11.22 7.58 -15.21
N GLY A 63 9.94 7.81 -15.53
CA GLY A 63 8.94 6.76 -15.76
C GLY A 63 7.70 6.93 -14.87
N GLN A 64 6.81 5.94 -14.91
CA GLN A 64 5.61 5.91 -14.06
C GLN A 64 6.02 5.67 -12.61
N LEU A 65 5.60 6.53 -11.68
CA LEU A 65 5.91 6.41 -10.26
C LEU A 65 4.85 5.61 -9.51
N TYR A 66 5.31 4.66 -8.71
CA TYR A 66 4.50 3.93 -7.75
C TYR A 66 5.02 4.13 -6.32
N ILE A 67 4.09 4.35 -5.39
CA ILE A 67 4.37 4.46 -3.95
C ILE A 67 3.79 3.22 -3.27
N TYR A 68 4.62 2.54 -2.48
CA TYR A 68 4.23 1.33 -1.77
C TYR A 68 4.27 1.54 -0.25
N VAL A 69 3.20 1.11 0.41
CA VAL A 69 3.09 1.00 1.87
C VAL A 69 3.15 -0.46 2.26
N LEU A 70 4.08 -0.83 3.13
CA LEU A 70 4.31 -2.21 3.54
C LEU A 70 3.61 -2.53 4.86
N PHE A 71 3.12 -3.76 4.96
CA PHE A 71 2.48 -4.31 6.14
C PHE A 71 3.08 -5.67 6.48
N ASN A 72 3.21 -5.96 7.78
CA ASN A 72 3.58 -7.28 8.26
C ASN A 72 2.38 -8.25 8.31
N ASP A 73 2.64 -9.49 8.70
CA ASP A 73 1.63 -10.56 8.82
C ASP A 73 0.54 -10.29 9.89
N LYS A 74 0.76 -9.30 10.76
CA LYS A 74 -0.18 -8.82 11.77
C LYS A 74 -0.96 -7.56 11.37
N LEU A 75 -0.85 -7.13 10.10
CA LEU A 75 -1.47 -5.90 9.58
C LEU A 75 -0.90 -4.62 10.21
N GLU A 76 0.30 -4.69 10.77
CA GLU A 76 1.02 -3.51 11.27
C GLU A 76 1.80 -2.91 10.11
N MET A 77 1.68 -1.59 9.96
CA MET A 77 2.27 -0.84 8.86
C MET A 77 3.73 -0.51 9.18
N ASN A 78 4.60 -0.65 8.18
CA ASN A 78 5.94 -0.09 8.23
C ASN A 78 5.84 1.43 8.02
N GLY A 79 6.52 2.22 8.85
CA GLY A 79 6.48 3.69 8.79
C GLY A 79 7.24 4.30 7.61
N ASP A 80 7.96 3.47 6.83
CA ASP A 80 8.69 3.90 5.64
C ASP A 80 7.88 3.64 4.35
N LEU A 81 8.04 4.53 3.38
CA LEU A 81 7.50 4.39 2.02
C LEU A 81 8.57 3.85 1.06
N VAL A 82 8.16 2.99 0.13
CA VAL A 82 9.01 2.55 -0.98
C VAL A 82 8.52 3.19 -2.28
N TYR A 83 9.46 3.68 -3.08
CA TYR A 83 9.18 4.32 -4.37
C TYR A 83 9.82 3.50 -5.48
N GLU A 84 9.05 3.18 -6.51
CA GLU A 84 9.57 2.53 -7.70
C GLU A 84 9.13 3.29 -8.96
N THR A 85 10.01 3.34 -9.96
CA THR A 85 9.74 3.90 -11.28
C THR A 85 9.96 2.84 -12.34
N TYR A 86 9.01 2.72 -13.27
CA TYR A 86 9.03 1.74 -14.36
C TYR A 86 9.07 2.41 -15.74
#